data_AF-A0A6I3EHH2-F1
#
_entry.id   AF-A0A6I3EHH2-F1
#
_cell.length_a   1.000
_cell.length_b   1.000
_cell.length_c   1.000
_cell.angle_alpha   90.00
_cell.angle_beta   90.00
_cell.angle_gamma   90.00
#
_symmetry.space_group_name_H-M   'P 1'
#
loop_
_entity.id
_entity.type
_entity.pdbx_description
1 polymer ?
#
loop_
_entity_poly.entity_id
_entity_poly.type
_entity_poly.pdbx_seq_one_letter_code
_entity_poly.pdbx_strand_id
1 'polypeptide(L)'
;MSEFDDVTPLKPSDERITYRGPLKRLLISPEIGALIGAVVVWAFFWGNGDKFGTAGSTANFLDVAAPLGIMAVAVSLLMIGGEFDLSAGVMTGASGVTIALMAKYFTDGGISLWVCIPAAFLLAGCVGWWNGFLVNKTGLPSFIVTLGSFFVIKGANLVFSKRINSLVNVSDVDKAHGYKFFKAVLGGENKFGDTKYRDIIFIIGGIAFGVLLIIGFVEQSLLRLEQTSISTMLVAIVGAVAGIAGVLILHRTDSVSGNVLAGVVGLSGAALAMVSYSRARFQSREPLVGALPETARPLIILGLLGTAVASLAGQLFDRGEESVMLQWFPSWLRLVVAVAAGALPLWFFVRQVKRGDVEFRAKTVALIAVRLPIICLVSLTGIVSLFQLTTVQAVRAVLITVAGTGAATCLYRARSIAGKQSTKWFINLGVLMSACFIVVAFAVRADSSAPRFRGGIFATLLIGAALVLATTFIEANQKKRSLADLNADRLGKRLVLVAMVLGSIALGTRLLFSEGVFRMSVFWWLFFTAVGAFVLTKTKYGNWIFAVGGNKDAARATGVPADKVKTALFMATSLMGAFVGAMILMRLNSVQAQQGDGQEFEYIIAAVVGGNLMTGGYGSVIGASLG
;
A
#
# COMPACT_ATOMS: atom_id res chain seq x y z
N MET A 1 53.77 35.58 21.27
CA MET A 1 52.57 35.93 22.05
C MET A 1 51.48 36.20 21.03
N SER A 2 50.84 35.16 20.46
CA SER A 2 49.86 34.23 21.05
C SER A 2 48.45 34.83 21.09
N GLU A 3 47.62 34.45 20.12
CA GLU A 3 46.22 34.00 20.23
C GLU A 3 45.58 34.07 18.83
N PHE A 4 44.65 33.16 18.53
CA PHE A 4 43.88 33.03 17.27
C PHE A 4 44.38 32.10 16.16
N ASP A 5 44.86 30.91 16.50
CA ASP A 5 44.79 29.77 15.56
C ASP A 5 44.48 28.48 16.32
N ASP A 6 43.22 28.33 16.74
CA ASP A 6 42.70 27.01 17.13
C ASP A 6 41.19 26.91 16.87
N VAL A 7 40.79 27.18 15.62
CA VAL A 7 39.47 26.75 15.13
C VAL A 7 39.62 25.32 14.65
N THR A 8 39.51 24.38 15.60
CA THR A 8 39.31 22.98 15.27
C THR A 8 38.13 22.87 14.29
N PRO A 9 38.31 22.24 13.11
CA PRO A 9 37.21 22.06 12.17
C PRO A 9 36.15 21.23 12.88
N LEU A 10 34.93 21.78 13.02
CA LEU A 10 33.79 21.09 13.59
C LEU A 10 33.72 19.67 13.01
N LYS A 11 33.91 18.69 13.89
CA LYS A 11 33.83 17.25 13.59
C LYS A 11 32.59 17.02 12.70
N PRO A 12 32.71 16.37 11.52
CA PRO A 12 31.55 16.05 10.71
C PRO A 12 30.58 15.28 11.61
N SER A 13 29.37 15.81 11.82
CA SER A 13 28.35 15.15 12.63
C SER A 13 28.19 13.72 12.14
N ASP A 14 28.38 12.73 13.03
CA ASP A 14 28.31 11.31 12.73
C ASP A 14 27.08 10.99 11.85
N GLU A 15 27.31 10.54 10.61
CA GLU A 15 26.25 10.27 9.64
C GLU A 15 25.23 9.24 10.17
N ARG A 16 25.63 8.42 11.16
CA ARG A 16 24.78 7.45 11.86
C ARG A 16 23.69 8.10 12.71
N ILE A 17 23.93 9.33 13.21
CA ILE A 17 23.00 10.13 14.03
C ILE A 17 22.19 11.11 13.16
N THR A 18 22.35 11.07 11.83
CA THR A 18 21.55 11.90 10.92
C THR A 18 20.08 11.52 11.03
N TYR A 19 19.24 12.48 11.45
CA TYR A 19 17.79 12.35 11.51
C TYR A 19 17.23 11.75 10.21
N ARG A 20 16.83 10.48 10.28
CA ARG A 20 16.13 9.79 9.20
C ARG A 20 14.66 10.18 9.30
N GLY A 21 14.21 11.04 8.38
CA GLY A 21 12.82 11.46 8.31
C GLY A 21 11.84 10.27 8.25
N PRO A 22 10.58 10.45 8.70
CA PRO A 22 9.59 9.37 8.82
C PRO A 22 9.38 8.60 7.50
N LEU A 23 9.48 9.28 6.36
CA LEU A 23 9.34 8.68 5.03
C LEU A 23 10.47 7.70 4.67
N LYS A 24 11.71 7.95 5.12
CA LYS A 24 12.85 7.02 4.89
C LYS A 24 12.71 5.77 5.75
N ARG A 25 12.18 5.91 6.97
CA ARG A 25 11.89 4.78 7.85
C ARG A 25 10.75 3.91 7.29
N LEU A 26 9.74 4.55 6.71
CA LEU A 26 8.64 3.88 6.00
C LEU A 26 9.16 3.11 4.77
N LEU A 27 9.96 3.73 3.91
CA LEU A 27 10.39 3.12 2.63
C LEU A 27 11.39 1.98 2.73
N ILE A 28 12.04 1.82 3.88
CA ILE A 28 12.98 0.72 4.12
C ILE A 28 12.25 -0.44 4.84
N SER A 29 11.00 -0.24 5.25
CA SER A 29 10.25 -1.25 5.98
C SER A 29 9.75 -2.36 5.01
N PRO A 30 9.92 -3.65 5.34
CA PRO A 30 9.51 -4.74 4.47
C PRO A 30 8.03 -4.70 4.08
N GLU A 31 7.16 -4.23 4.98
CA GLU A 31 5.71 -4.14 4.79
C GLU A 31 5.34 -3.22 3.60
N ILE A 32 6.14 -2.17 3.38
CA ILE A 32 5.93 -1.25 2.27
C ILE A 32 6.35 -1.88 0.95
N GLY A 33 7.30 -2.82 0.96
CA GLY A 33 7.63 -3.64 -0.21
C GLY A 33 6.44 -4.46 -0.68
N ALA A 34 5.78 -5.18 0.24
CA ALA A 34 4.57 -5.94 -0.02
C ALA A 34 3.43 -5.06 -0.52
N LEU A 35 3.17 -3.93 0.15
CA LEU A 35 2.14 -2.97 -0.25
C LEU A 35 2.40 -2.38 -1.64
N ILE A 36 3.65 -2.03 -1.96
CA ILE A 36 4.01 -1.56 -3.31
C ILE A 36 3.76 -2.65 -4.33
N GLY A 37 4.15 -3.89 -4.05
CA GLY A 37 3.88 -5.05 -4.91
C GLY A 37 2.38 -5.21 -5.17
N ALA A 38 1.57 -5.22 -4.13
CA ALA A 38 0.11 -5.31 -4.23
C ALA A 38 -0.49 -4.15 -5.03
N VAL A 39 -0.06 -2.91 -4.79
CA VAL A 39 -0.52 -1.73 -5.54
C VAL A 39 -0.15 -1.81 -7.02
N VAL A 40 1.06 -2.28 -7.34
CA VAL A 40 1.51 -2.45 -8.73
C VAL A 40 0.68 -3.52 -9.44
N VAL A 41 0.48 -4.67 -8.80
CA VAL A 41 -0.36 -5.76 -9.35
C VAL A 41 -1.82 -5.30 -9.48
N TRP A 42 -2.33 -4.56 -8.50
CA TRP A 42 -3.67 -4.02 -8.54
C TRP A 42 -3.85 -3.00 -9.68
N ALA A 43 -2.93 -2.05 -9.80
CA ALA A 43 -2.94 -1.06 -10.88
C ALA A 43 -2.84 -1.76 -12.24
N PHE A 44 -2.03 -2.82 -12.33
CA PHE A 44 -1.88 -3.64 -13.52
C PHE A 44 -3.22 -4.25 -13.97
N PHE A 45 -3.91 -4.97 -13.08
CA PHE A 45 -5.17 -5.60 -13.45
C PHE A 45 -6.31 -4.58 -13.61
N TRP A 46 -6.27 -3.48 -12.86
CA TRP A 46 -7.23 -2.37 -12.99
C TRP A 46 -7.12 -1.67 -14.33
N GLY A 47 -5.92 -1.52 -14.87
CA GLY A 47 -5.71 -0.98 -16.20
C GLY A 47 -6.22 -1.90 -17.32
N ASN A 48 -6.13 -3.22 -17.14
CA ASN A 48 -6.45 -4.20 -18.19
C ASN A 48 -7.91 -4.66 -18.22
N GLY A 49 -8.59 -4.73 -17.07
CA GLY A 49 -9.90 -5.36 -16.99
C GLY A 49 -11.05 -4.37 -16.81
N ASP A 50 -12.04 -4.37 -17.70
CA ASP A 50 -13.25 -3.52 -17.60
C ASP A 50 -14.05 -3.76 -16.31
N LYS A 51 -13.97 -4.97 -15.74
CA LYS A 51 -14.60 -5.33 -14.47
C LYS A 51 -13.65 -5.27 -13.28
N PHE A 52 -12.33 -5.21 -13.49
CA PHE A 52 -11.36 -5.22 -12.39
C PHE A 52 -11.36 -3.87 -11.66
N GLY A 53 -11.23 -3.90 -10.33
CA GLY A 53 -11.33 -2.72 -9.44
C GLY A 53 -12.66 -1.96 -9.48
N THR A 54 -13.73 -2.60 -9.98
CA THR A 54 -15.09 -2.25 -9.56
C THR A 54 -15.30 -2.67 -8.11
N ALA A 55 -16.23 -2.02 -7.39
CA ALA A 55 -16.49 -2.36 -6.00
C ALA A 55 -16.84 -3.84 -5.80
N GLY A 56 -17.62 -4.43 -6.72
CA GLY A 56 -17.96 -5.86 -6.70
C GLY A 56 -16.76 -6.78 -6.87
N SER A 57 -15.91 -6.52 -7.87
CA SER A 57 -14.67 -7.31 -8.05
C SER A 57 -13.72 -7.14 -6.87
N THR A 58 -13.57 -5.92 -6.34
CA THR A 58 -12.76 -5.66 -5.15
C THR A 58 -13.27 -6.44 -3.94
N ALA A 59 -14.58 -6.45 -3.71
CA ALA A 59 -15.18 -7.25 -2.64
C ALA A 59 -14.88 -8.76 -2.81
N ASN A 60 -14.91 -9.28 -4.04
CA ASN A 60 -14.56 -10.68 -4.30
C ASN A 60 -13.10 -11.01 -3.96
N PHE A 61 -12.15 -10.14 -4.31
CA PHE A 61 -10.74 -10.34 -3.97
C PHE A 61 -10.51 -10.25 -2.46
N LEU A 62 -11.09 -9.23 -1.81
CA LEU A 62 -10.97 -9.05 -0.36
C LEU A 62 -11.56 -10.22 0.42
N ASP A 63 -12.55 -10.91 -0.12
CA ASP A 63 -13.16 -12.06 0.55
C ASP A 63 -12.33 -13.34 0.50
N VAL A 64 -11.44 -13.47 -0.48
CA VAL A 64 -10.44 -14.54 -0.52
C VAL A 64 -9.24 -14.13 0.34
N ALA A 65 -8.84 -12.86 0.29
CA ALA A 65 -7.72 -12.33 1.06
C ALA A 65 -7.98 -12.31 2.57
N ALA A 66 -9.21 -12.00 3.02
CA ALA A 66 -9.53 -11.85 4.43
C ALA A 66 -9.28 -13.12 5.27
N PRO A 67 -9.74 -14.32 4.89
CA PRO A 67 -9.38 -15.57 5.58
C PRO A 67 -7.86 -15.77 5.72
N LEU A 68 -7.10 -15.52 4.63
CA LEU A 68 -5.65 -15.66 4.62
C LEU A 68 -4.99 -14.64 5.56
N GLY A 69 -5.43 -13.38 5.50
CA GLY A 69 -4.92 -12.30 6.34
C GLY A 69 -5.23 -12.48 7.83
N ILE A 70 -6.41 -13.01 8.18
CA ILE A 70 -6.75 -13.38 9.56
C ILE A 70 -5.77 -14.42 10.09
N MET A 71 -5.47 -15.46 9.31
CA MET A 71 -4.50 -16.49 9.69
C MET A 71 -3.06 -15.95 9.71
N ALA A 72 -2.69 -15.11 8.74
CA ALA A 72 -1.38 -14.50 8.67
C ALA A 72 -1.07 -13.67 9.92
N VAL A 73 -2.06 -13.01 10.54
CA VAL A 73 -1.89 -12.31 11.82
C VAL A 73 -1.49 -13.28 12.95
N ALA A 74 -2.17 -14.43 13.07
CA ALA A 74 -1.87 -15.39 14.13
C ALA A 74 -0.53 -16.10 13.90
N VAL A 75 -0.28 -16.55 12.67
CA VAL A 75 1.00 -17.14 12.24
C VAL A 75 2.14 -16.14 12.41
N SER A 76 1.90 -14.85 12.14
CA SER A 76 2.87 -13.78 12.35
C SER A 76 3.29 -13.67 13.81
N LEU A 77 2.35 -13.65 14.75
CA LEU A 77 2.65 -13.62 16.18
C LEU A 77 3.46 -14.85 16.62
N LEU A 78 3.11 -16.04 16.12
CA LEU A 78 3.82 -17.28 16.40
C LEU A 78 5.26 -17.25 15.86
N MET A 79 5.44 -16.82 14.61
CA MET A 79 6.75 -16.69 13.97
C MET A 79 7.64 -15.67 14.67
N ILE A 80 7.08 -14.53 15.09
CA ILE A 80 7.84 -13.56 15.89
C ILE A 80 8.29 -14.19 17.22
N GLY A 81 7.49 -15.10 17.79
CA GLY A 81 7.85 -15.93 18.94
C GLY A 81 8.87 -17.04 18.66
N GLY A 82 9.34 -17.18 17.41
CA GLY A 82 10.37 -18.12 16.98
C GLY A 82 9.86 -19.54 16.70
N GLU A 83 8.58 -19.70 16.36
CA GLU A 83 7.97 -21.01 16.12
C GLU A 83 7.16 -21.08 14.80
N PHE A 84 6.92 -22.29 14.31
CA PHE A 84 6.11 -22.57 13.12
C PHE A 84 4.97 -23.53 13.45
N ASP A 85 3.79 -23.29 12.86
CA ASP A 85 2.65 -24.19 12.98
C ASP A 85 2.06 -24.56 11.63
N LEU A 86 2.42 -25.75 11.15
CA LEU A 86 1.86 -26.33 9.92
C LEU A 86 0.44 -26.86 10.12
N SER A 87 0.03 -27.17 11.36
CA SER A 87 -1.32 -27.65 11.63
C SER A 87 -2.39 -26.54 11.52
N ALA A 88 -1.96 -25.28 11.42
CA ALA A 88 -2.84 -24.12 11.24
C ALA A 88 -3.74 -24.22 10.00
N GLY A 89 -3.23 -24.76 8.89
CA GLY A 89 -3.99 -24.99 7.64
C GLY A 89 -5.13 -25.97 7.87
N VAL A 90 -4.80 -27.21 8.25
CA VAL A 90 -5.79 -28.26 8.50
C VAL A 90 -6.76 -27.93 9.63
N MET A 91 -6.36 -27.11 10.61
CA MET A 91 -7.25 -26.68 11.69
C MET A 91 -8.45 -25.88 11.18
N THR A 92 -8.26 -25.09 10.12
CA THR A 92 -9.34 -24.34 9.45
C THR A 92 -10.42 -25.29 8.93
N GLY A 93 -10.04 -26.34 8.21
CA GLY A 93 -10.99 -27.34 7.72
C GLY A 93 -11.57 -28.20 8.84
N ALA A 94 -10.73 -28.70 9.74
CA ALA A 94 -11.15 -29.59 10.83
C ALA A 94 -12.17 -28.93 11.75
N SER A 95 -12.00 -27.65 12.08
CA SER A 95 -12.94 -26.92 12.92
C SER A 95 -14.27 -26.70 12.21
N GLY A 96 -14.26 -26.31 10.93
CA GLY A 96 -15.48 -26.15 10.13
C GLY A 96 -16.25 -27.47 10.00
N VAL A 97 -15.55 -28.56 9.68
CA VAL A 97 -16.15 -29.90 9.58
C VAL A 97 -16.70 -30.35 10.93
N THR A 98 -15.98 -30.12 12.02
CA THR A 98 -16.47 -30.47 13.38
C THR A 98 -17.77 -29.74 13.68
N ILE A 99 -17.85 -28.43 13.40
CA ILE A 99 -19.09 -27.65 13.56
C ILE A 99 -20.21 -28.24 12.70
N ALA A 100 -19.94 -28.52 11.44
CA ALA A 100 -20.93 -29.00 10.49
C ALA A 100 -21.45 -30.40 10.83
N LEU A 101 -20.56 -31.33 11.22
CA LEU A 101 -20.92 -32.68 11.65
C LEU A 101 -21.75 -32.65 12.94
N MET A 102 -21.33 -31.85 13.92
CA MET A 102 -22.09 -31.70 15.17
C MET A 102 -23.48 -31.09 14.92
N ALA A 103 -23.54 -30.07 14.07
CA ALA A 103 -24.77 -29.35 13.76
C ALA A 103 -25.78 -30.19 12.97
N LYS A 104 -25.34 -31.26 12.29
CA LYS A 104 -26.20 -32.05 11.39
C LYS A 104 -26.44 -33.49 11.82
N TYR A 105 -25.46 -34.15 12.45
CA TYR A 105 -25.47 -35.61 12.61
C TYR A 105 -25.32 -36.13 14.05
N PHE A 106 -25.05 -35.27 15.04
CA PHE A 106 -24.75 -35.74 16.40
C PHE A 106 -26.00 -36.16 17.21
N THR A 107 -27.21 -35.82 16.76
CA THR A 107 -28.49 -36.15 17.41
C THR A 107 -29.61 -36.16 16.34
N ASP A 108 -30.80 -36.73 16.61
CA ASP A 108 -31.94 -36.86 15.67
C ASP A 108 -32.52 -35.53 15.11
N GLY A 109 -31.83 -34.40 15.31
CA GLY A 109 -32.08 -33.11 14.67
C GLY A 109 -30.85 -32.19 14.62
N GLY A 110 -29.64 -32.72 14.90
CA GLY A 110 -28.40 -31.95 15.04
C GLY A 110 -28.33 -31.09 16.32
N ILE A 111 -27.13 -30.62 16.67
CA ILE A 111 -26.91 -29.71 17.80
C ILE A 111 -26.99 -28.25 17.32
N SER A 112 -27.50 -27.36 18.18
CA SER A 112 -27.49 -25.92 17.88
C SER A 112 -26.07 -25.37 17.72
N LEU A 113 -25.89 -24.45 16.77
CA LEU A 113 -24.61 -23.79 16.49
C LEU A 113 -24.04 -23.03 17.69
N TRP A 114 -24.89 -22.62 18.64
CA TRP A 114 -24.48 -22.03 19.91
C TRP A 114 -23.58 -22.94 20.75
N VAL A 115 -23.69 -24.26 20.59
CA VAL A 115 -22.85 -25.26 21.26
C VAL A 115 -21.74 -25.75 20.34
N CYS A 116 -22.05 -25.99 19.06
CA CYS A 116 -21.07 -26.51 18.10
C CYS A 116 -19.86 -25.59 17.92
N ILE A 117 -20.07 -24.26 17.84
CA ILE A 117 -18.97 -23.31 17.62
C ILE A 117 -18.03 -23.25 18.84
N PRO A 118 -18.51 -23.02 20.08
CA PRO A 118 -17.63 -23.09 21.25
C PRO A 118 -16.93 -24.44 21.41
N ALA A 119 -17.60 -25.56 21.12
CA ALA A 119 -16.98 -26.89 21.18
C ALA A 119 -15.82 -27.04 20.19
N ALA A 120 -15.97 -26.56 18.95
CA ALA A 120 -14.90 -26.57 17.97
C ALA A 120 -13.72 -25.66 18.38
N PHE A 121 -14.00 -24.50 18.97
CA PHE A 121 -12.96 -23.61 19.51
C PHE A 121 -12.22 -24.26 20.68
N LEU A 122 -12.93 -24.96 21.57
CA LEU A 122 -12.30 -25.71 22.66
C LEU A 122 -11.36 -26.79 22.10
N LEU A 123 -11.81 -27.56 21.12
CA LEU A 123 -11.00 -28.60 20.48
C LEU A 123 -9.76 -28.00 19.80
N ALA A 124 -9.91 -26.91 19.07
CA ALA A 124 -8.78 -26.21 18.47
C ALA A 124 -7.80 -25.67 19.52
N GLY A 125 -8.31 -25.10 20.62
CA GLY A 125 -7.51 -24.68 21.76
C GLY A 125 -6.72 -25.83 22.39
N CYS A 126 -7.32 -27.01 22.53
CA CYS A 126 -6.65 -28.22 23.00
C CYS A 126 -5.54 -28.68 22.06
N VAL A 127 -5.75 -28.61 20.74
CA VAL A 127 -4.71 -28.94 19.76
C VAL A 127 -3.55 -27.96 19.82
N GLY A 128 -3.83 -26.65 19.86
CA GLY A 128 -2.77 -25.64 19.98
C GLY A 128 -2.02 -25.77 21.30
N TRP A 129 -2.72 -26.09 22.39
CA TRP A 129 -2.09 -26.40 23.67
C TRP A 129 -1.19 -27.63 23.57
N TRP A 130 -1.66 -28.69 22.93
CA TRP A 130 -0.92 -29.93 22.71
C TRP A 130 0.37 -29.69 21.92
N ASN A 131 0.29 -28.95 20.81
CA ASN A 131 1.44 -28.57 20.00
C ASN A 131 2.47 -27.79 20.84
N GLY A 132 2.01 -26.74 21.53
CA GLY A 132 2.90 -25.92 22.36
C GLY A 132 3.50 -26.69 23.54
N PHE A 133 2.72 -27.58 24.15
CA PHE A 133 3.19 -28.45 25.23
C PHE A 133 4.28 -29.39 24.73
N LEU A 134 4.08 -30.06 23.60
CA LEU A 134 5.07 -30.97 23.02
C LEU A 134 6.35 -30.24 22.65
N VAL A 135 6.27 -29.09 21.98
CA VAL A 135 7.45 -28.27 21.63
C VAL A 135 8.23 -27.88 22.88
N ASN A 136 7.53 -27.37 23.91
CA ASN A 136 8.20 -26.93 25.14
C ASN A 136 8.79 -28.08 25.97
N LYS A 137 8.13 -29.23 26.01
CA LYS A 137 8.56 -30.38 26.81
C LYS A 137 9.66 -31.19 26.13
N THR A 138 9.58 -31.37 24.82
CA THR A 138 10.49 -32.24 24.06
C THR A 138 11.70 -31.50 23.50
N GLY A 139 11.60 -30.18 23.30
CA GLY A 139 12.63 -29.40 22.62
C GLY A 139 12.75 -29.70 21.13
N LEU A 140 11.83 -30.50 20.56
CA LEU A 140 11.80 -30.77 19.13
C LEU A 140 11.43 -29.49 18.36
N PRO A 141 11.96 -29.32 17.13
CA PRO A 141 11.53 -28.24 16.25
C PRO A 141 10.01 -28.25 16.06
N SER A 142 9.36 -27.10 16.20
CA SER A 142 7.91 -26.95 16.06
C SER A 142 7.37 -27.38 14.71
N PHE A 143 8.16 -27.22 13.65
CA PHE A 143 7.85 -27.74 12.33
C PHE A 143 7.53 -29.25 12.35
N ILE A 144 8.33 -30.06 13.05
CA ILE A 144 8.14 -31.52 13.11
C ILE A 144 6.90 -31.87 13.94
N VAL A 145 6.75 -31.23 15.11
CA VAL A 145 5.61 -31.48 16.01
C VAL A 145 4.29 -31.15 15.31
N THR A 146 4.23 -29.99 14.66
CA THR A 146 3.01 -29.52 14.01
C THR A 146 2.71 -30.23 12.70
N LEU A 147 3.72 -30.72 11.97
CA LEU A 147 3.53 -31.64 10.85
C LEU A 147 2.92 -32.97 11.30
N GLY A 148 3.35 -33.51 12.45
CA GLY A 148 2.75 -34.70 13.05
C GLY A 148 1.27 -34.48 13.38
N SER A 149 0.95 -33.40 14.10
CA SER A 149 -0.43 -33.00 14.39
C SER A 149 -1.23 -32.77 13.11
N PHE A 150 -0.64 -32.16 12.08
CA PHE A 150 -1.28 -31.94 10.79
C PHE A 150 -1.80 -33.26 10.19
N PHE A 151 -0.96 -34.30 10.11
CA PHE A 151 -1.37 -35.60 9.56
C PHE A 151 -2.41 -36.31 10.43
N VAL A 152 -2.29 -36.23 11.76
CA VAL A 152 -3.27 -36.80 12.68
C VAL A 152 -4.64 -36.15 12.50
N ILE A 153 -4.69 -34.82 12.48
CA ILE A 153 -5.94 -34.06 12.36
C ILE A 153 -6.54 -34.27 10.97
N LYS A 154 -5.72 -34.22 9.91
CA LYS A 154 -6.15 -34.47 8.53
C LYS A 154 -6.77 -35.86 8.38
N GLY A 155 -6.08 -36.88 8.89
CA GLY A 155 -6.57 -38.26 8.87
C GLY A 155 -7.88 -38.42 9.65
N ALA A 156 -7.94 -37.86 10.87
CA ALA A 156 -9.15 -37.87 11.69
C ALA A 156 -10.32 -37.18 10.96
N ASN A 157 -10.09 -36.00 10.38
CA ASN A 157 -11.11 -35.22 9.70
C ASN A 157 -11.73 -35.99 8.52
N LEU A 158 -10.89 -36.65 7.71
CA LEU A 158 -11.30 -37.50 6.60
C LEU A 158 -12.11 -38.72 7.06
N VAL A 159 -11.62 -39.42 8.09
CA VAL A 159 -12.27 -40.63 8.60
C VAL A 159 -13.63 -40.31 9.23
N PHE A 160 -13.69 -39.28 10.10
CA PHE A 160 -14.94 -38.91 10.76
C PHE A 160 -15.98 -38.37 9.78
N SER A 161 -15.58 -37.54 8.81
CA SER A 161 -16.49 -37.08 7.76
C SER A 161 -17.08 -38.27 7.02
N LYS A 162 -16.22 -39.12 6.44
CA LYS A 162 -16.65 -40.23 5.61
C LYS A 162 -17.48 -41.27 6.38
N ARG A 163 -17.17 -41.52 7.64
CA ARG A 163 -17.90 -42.50 8.47
C ARG A 163 -19.28 -42.00 8.89
N ILE A 164 -19.44 -40.69 9.12
CA ILE A 164 -20.69 -40.12 9.63
C ILE A 164 -21.65 -39.75 8.50
N ASN A 165 -21.16 -39.14 7.42
CA ASN A 165 -22.01 -38.62 6.34
C ASN A 165 -21.81 -39.31 4.97
N SER A 166 -20.99 -40.37 4.90
CA SER A 166 -20.64 -41.08 3.66
C SER A 166 -19.96 -40.23 2.58
N LEU A 167 -19.59 -38.98 2.89
CA LEU A 167 -19.01 -37.98 1.99
C LEU A 167 -17.77 -37.34 2.65
N VAL A 168 -17.03 -36.54 1.88
CA VAL A 168 -15.91 -35.73 2.42
C VAL A 168 -16.29 -34.25 2.56
N ASN A 169 -17.46 -33.87 2.08
CA ASN A 169 -18.04 -32.54 2.20
C ASN A 169 -19.27 -32.60 3.11
N VAL A 170 -19.43 -31.62 3.99
CA VAL A 170 -20.62 -31.44 4.81
C VAL A 170 -21.32 -30.16 4.37
N SER A 171 -22.52 -30.28 3.80
CA SER A 171 -23.37 -29.17 3.33
C SER A 171 -24.66 -29.03 4.15
N ASP A 172 -25.41 -27.96 3.88
CA ASP A 172 -26.78 -27.73 4.37
C ASP A 172 -26.85 -27.48 5.89
N VAL A 173 -25.92 -26.67 6.39
CA VAL A 173 -25.87 -26.24 7.80
C VAL A 173 -26.86 -25.09 8.06
N ASP A 174 -27.49 -24.56 7.02
CA ASP A 174 -28.47 -23.47 7.08
C ASP A 174 -29.74 -23.80 7.84
N LYS A 175 -30.03 -25.10 7.97
CA LYS A 175 -31.16 -25.61 8.77
C LYS A 175 -30.87 -25.66 10.27
N ALA A 176 -29.60 -25.52 10.69
CA ALA A 176 -29.23 -25.64 12.09
C ALA A 176 -29.74 -24.46 12.93
N HIS A 177 -30.18 -24.74 14.16
CA HIS A 177 -30.62 -23.71 15.08
C HIS A 177 -29.48 -22.72 15.41
N GLY A 178 -29.72 -21.43 15.20
CA GLY A 178 -28.74 -20.36 15.36
C GLY A 178 -28.05 -19.90 14.06
N TYR A 179 -28.31 -20.56 12.91
CA TYR A 179 -27.60 -20.27 11.66
C TYR A 179 -27.76 -18.83 11.19
N LYS A 180 -28.97 -18.25 11.25
CA LYS A 180 -29.19 -16.86 10.83
C LYS A 180 -28.29 -15.87 11.59
N PHE A 181 -28.12 -16.06 12.91
CA PHE A 181 -27.27 -15.22 13.73
C PHE A 181 -25.80 -15.40 13.37
N PHE A 182 -25.29 -16.63 13.36
CA PHE A 182 -23.88 -16.88 13.05
C PHE A 182 -23.52 -16.56 11.60
N LYS A 183 -24.46 -16.73 10.66
CA LYS A 183 -24.31 -16.23 9.29
C LYS A 183 -24.19 -14.72 9.27
N ALA A 184 -25.05 -13.98 9.96
CA ALA A 184 -24.94 -12.52 10.00
C ALA A 184 -23.61 -12.04 10.63
N VAL A 185 -23.14 -12.72 11.68
CA VAL A 185 -21.93 -12.32 12.43
C VAL A 185 -20.64 -12.76 11.74
N LEU A 186 -20.57 -13.96 11.15
CA LEU A 186 -19.33 -14.52 10.61
C LEU A 186 -19.29 -14.48 9.07
N GLY A 187 -20.37 -14.90 8.41
CA GLY A 187 -20.46 -15.04 6.95
C GLY A 187 -21.33 -13.98 6.26
N GLY A 188 -21.57 -12.84 6.92
CA GLY A 188 -22.60 -11.89 6.53
C GLY A 188 -22.23 -11.09 5.27
N GLU A 189 -23.24 -10.84 4.44
CA GLU A 189 -23.14 -9.96 3.28
C GLU A 189 -24.02 -8.73 3.50
N ASN A 190 -23.39 -7.59 3.77
CA ASN A 190 -24.09 -6.33 3.97
C ASN A 190 -24.05 -5.52 2.68
N LYS A 191 -25.23 -5.24 2.11
CA LYS A 191 -25.39 -4.29 1.01
C LYS A 191 -25.76 -2.95 1.60
N PHE A 192 -24.84 -1.99 1.56
CA PHE A 192 -25.18 -0.61 1.91
C PHE A 192 -25.79 0.05 0.67
N GLY A 193 -26.95 0.71 0.83
CA GLY A 193 -27.56 1.45 -0.27
C GLY A 193 -26.68 2.63 -0.72
N ASP A 194 -26.85 3.06 -1.97
CA ASP A 194 -26.17 4.26 -2.44
C ASP A 194 -26.64 5.47 -1.62
N THR A 195 -25.69 6.27 -1.14
CA THR A 195 -25.98 7.48 -0.38
C THR A 195 -25.70 8.69 -1.26
N LYS A 196 -26.66 9.62 -1.33
CA LYS A 196 -26.57 10.85 -2.13
C LYS A 196 -25.29 11.68 -1.87
N TYR A 197 -24.72 11.57 -0.67
CA TYR A 197 -23.54 12.32 -0.25
C TYR A 197 -22.22 11.55 -0.37
N ARG A 198 -22.22 10.28 -0.78
CA ARG A 198 -21.02 9.43 -0.87
C ARG A 198 -19.91 10.10 -1.67
N ASP A 199 -20.22 10.52 -2.89
CA ASP A 199 -19.23 11.06 -3.81
C ASP A 199 -18.70 12.42 -3.32
N ILE A 200 -19.57 13.21 -2.68
CA ILE A 200 -19.18 14.48 -2.06
C ILE A 200 -18.22 14.24 -0.88
N ILE A 201 -18.51 13.27 -0.01
CA ILE A 201 -17.64 12.90 1.12
C ILE A 201 -16.29 12.38 0.61
N PHE A 202 -16.29 11.55 -0.45
CA PHE A 202 -15.07 11.06 -1.07
C PHE A 202 -14.20 12.20 -1.62
N ILE A 203 -14.81 13.15 -2.33
CA ILE A 203 -14.09 14.28 -2.94
C ILE A 203 -13.54 15.20 -1.85
N ILE A 204 -14.37 15.64 -0.90
CA ILE A 204 -13.95 16.54 0.18
C ILE A 204 -12.85 15.89 1.01
N GLY A 205 -13.03 14.62 1.39
CA GLY A 205 -12.04 13.88 2.15
C GLY A 205 -10.76 13.60 1.37
N GLY A 206 -10.85 13.37 0.05
CA GLY A 206 -9.69 13.22 -0.85
C GLY A 206 -8.88 14.52 -1.01
N ILE A 207 -9.55 15.67 -1.14
CA ILE A 207 -8.90 16.99 -1.18
C ILE A 207 -8.24 17.27 0.17
N ALA A 208 -8.97 17.06 1.28
CA ALA A 208 -8.44 17.25 2.62
C ALA A 208 -7.22 16.36 2.89
N PHE A 209 -7.29 15.08 2.47
CA PHE A 209 -6.16 14.15 2.51
C PHE A 209 -4.94 14.72 1.77
N GLY A 210 -5.10 15.13 0.51
CA GLY A 210 -4.00 15.68 -0.30
C GLY A 210 -3.39 16.94 0.31
N VAL A 211 -4.23 17.90 0.71
CA VAL A 211 -3.79 19.19 1.29
C VAL A 211 -3.05 18.98 2.62
N LEU A 212 -3.64 18.22 3.55
CA LEU A 212 -3.03 17.98 4.87
C LEU A 212 -1.73 17.19 4.76
N LEU A 213 -1.65 16.25 3.81
CA LEU A 213 -0.44 15.48 3.54
C LEU A 213 0.67 16.39 2.98
N ILE A 214 0.35 17.27 2.03
CA ILE A 214 1.31 18.26 1.49
C ILE A 214 1.79 19.20 2.61
N ILE A 215 0.87 19.81 3.36
CA ILE A 215 1.22 20.72 4.46
C ILE A 215 2.05 19.99 5.52
N GLY A 216 1.66 18.76 5.90
CA GLY A 216 2.37 17.96 6.88
C GLY A 216 3.82 17.67 6.48
N PHE A 217 4.07 17.39 5.19
CA PHE A 217 5.43 17.22 4.69
C PHE A 217 6.20 18.54 4.57
N VAL A 218 5.55 19.61 4.09
CA VAL A 218 6.16 20.95 3.98
C VAL A 218 6.63 21.43 5.37
N GLU A 219 5.79 21.31 6.38
CA GLU A 219 6.08 21.65 7.78
C GLU A 219 7.28 20.88 8.36
N GLN A 220 7.47 19.62 7.96
CA GLN A 220 8.64 18.83 8.39
C GLN A 220 9.93 19.20 7.64
N SER A 221 9.81 19.91 6.52
CA SER A 221 10.89 20.09 5.55
C SER A 221 11.56 21.47 5.56
N LEU A 222 10.82 22.51 5.89
CA LEU A 222 11.24 23.91 5.79
C LEU A 222 11.54 24.54 7.16
N LEU A 223 12.34 25.60 7.16
CA LEU A 223 12.61 26.43 8.35
C LEU A 223 11.46 27.42 8.57
N ARG A 224 10.86 27.38 9.77
CA ARG A 224 9.76 28.28 10.16
C ARG A 224 10.27 29.69 10.44
N LEU A 225 9.41 30.67 10.17
CA LEU A 225 9.55 32.04 10.69
C LEU A 225 9.20 32.07 12.18
N GLU A 226 9.84 32.96 12.94
CA GLU A 226 9.49 33.20 14.35
C GLU A 226 8.14 33.90 14.50
N GLN A 227 7.83 34.83 13.59
CA GLN A 227 6.53 35.50 13.52
C GLN A 227 5.89 35.30 12.15
N THR A 228 4.62 34.91 12.15
CA THR A 228 3.83 34.75 10.92
C THR A 228 3.15 36.05 10.54
N SER A 229 3.21 36.41 9.26
CA SER A 229 2.44 37.54 8.74
C SER A 229 0.96 37.15 8.56
N ILE A 230 0.07 37.87 9.24
CA ILE A 230 -1.39 37.63 9.21
C ILE A 230 -1.97 37.94 7.83
N SER A 231 -1.51 39.03 7.18
CA SER A 231 -2.04 39.46 5.88
C SER A 231 -1.76 38.44 4.78
N THR A 232 -0.56 37.87 4.74
CA THR A 232 -0.22 36.83 3.76
C THR A 232 -0.91 35.50 4.06
N MET A 233 -1.18 35.21 5.34
CA MET A 233 -2.00 34.05 5.73
C MET A 233 -3.45 34.19 5.27
N LEU A 234 -4.04 35.39 5.35
CA LEU A 234 -5.40 35.65 4.84
C LEU A 234 -5.48 35.45 3.32
N VAL A 235 -4.48 35.94 2.57
CA VAL A 235 -4.39 35.70 1.12
C VAL A 235 -4.30 34.20 0.81
N ALA A 236 -3.59 33.43 1.64
CA ALA A 236 -3.53 31.98 1.49
C ALA A 236 -4.90 31.30 1.67
N ILE A 237 -5.68 31.75 2.66
CA ILE A 237 -7.04 31.26 2.90
C ILE A 237 -7.96 31.61 1.73
N VAL A 238 -7.91 32.84 1.22
CA VAL A 238 -8.68 33.24 0.03
C VAL A 238 -8.34 32.37 -1.18
N GLY A 239 -7.05 32.11 -1.41
CA GLY A 239 -6.61 31.17 -2.45
C GLY A 239 -7.17 29.76 -2.24
N ALA A 240 -7.16 29.25 -1.01
CA ALA A 240 -7.67 27.92 -0.71
C ALA A 240 -9.18 27.81 -0.95
N VAL A 241 -9.95 28.84 -0.57
CA VAL A 241 -11.39 28.92 -0.83
C VAL A 241 -11.67 28.95 -2.33
N ALA A 242 -10.94 29.76 -3.10
CA ALA A 242 -11.06 29.79 -4.56
C ALA A 242 -10.70 28.43 -5.20
N GLY A 243 -9.66 27.76 -4.68
CA GLY A 243 -9.27 26.42 -5.09
C GLY A 243 -10.38 25.39 -4.90
N ILE A 244 -10.97 25.36 -3.69
CA ILE A 244 -12.09 24.46 -3.35
C ILE A 244 -13.32 24.78 -4.19
N ALA A 245 -13.66 26.06 -4.34
CA ALA A 245 -14.79 26.50 -5.16
C ALA A 245 -14.63 26.05 -6.63
N GLY A 246 -13.43 26.19 -7.20
CA GLY A 246 -13.14 25.69 -8.55
C GLY A 246 -13.39 24.19 -8.70
N VAL A 247 -12.96 23.38 -7.72
CA VAL A 247 -13.21 21.93 -7.74
C VAL A 247 -14.70 21.59 -7.59
N LEU A 248 -15.43 22.30 -6.73
CA LEU A 248 -16.87 22.10 -6.56
C LEU A 248 -17.66 22.48 -7.82
N ILE A 249 -17.26 23.55 -8.51
CA ILE A 249 -17.90 23.97 -9.78
C ILE A 249 -17.61 22.95 -10.87
N LEU A 250 -16.36 22.48 -10.99
CA LEU A 250 -15.98 21.40 -11.92
C LEU A 250 -16.85 20.14 -11.78
N HIS A 251 -17.39 19.89 -10.58
CA HIS A 251 -18.23 18.73 -10.34
C HIS A 251 -19.72 18.98 -10.60
N ARG A 252 -20.14 20.25 -10.72
CA ARG A 252 -21.53 20.63 -11.01
C ARG A 252 -21.77 21.01 -12.46
N THR A 253 -20.70 21.26 -13.22
CA THR A 253 -20.79 21.72 -14.62
C THR A 253 -20.22 20.69 -15.57
N ASP A 254 -20.97 20.31 -16.60
CA ASP A 254 -20.46 19.46 -17.69
C ASP A 254 -20.11 20.25 -18.96
N SER A 255 -20.32 21.57 -18.94
CA SER A 255 -19.98 22.43 -20.09
C SER A 255 -18.47 22.66 -20.24
N VAL A 256 -17.98 22.70 -21.48
CA VAL A 256 -16.56 22.98 -21.77
C VAL A 256 -16.11 24.33 -21.18
N SER A 257 -16.92 25.38 -21.35
CA SER A 257 -16.63 26.72 -20.82
C SER A 257 -16.64 26.76 -19.29
N GLY A 258 -17.62 26.12 -18.65
CA GLY A 258 -17.68 25.99 -17.19
C GLY A 258 -16.48 25.24 -16.62
N ASN A 259 -16.05 24.16 -17.30
CA ASN A 259 -14.89 23.38 -16.89
C ASN A 259 -13.57 24.14 -17.05
N VAL A 260 -13.43 24.92 -18.12
CA VAL A 260 -12.25 25.79 -18.33
C VAL A 260 -12.19 26.86 -17.23
N LEU A 261 -13.30 27.56 -16.99
CA LEU A 261 -13.36 28.62 -15.97
C LEU A 261 -13.07 28.06 -14.58
N ALA A 262 -13.75 26.98 -14.20
CA ALA A 262 -13.61 26.35 -12.90
C ALA A 262 -12.20 25.75 -12.71
N GLY A 263 -11.60 25.19 -13.77
CA GLY A 263 -10.22 24.73 -13.77
C GLY A 263 -9.21 25.87 -13.56
N VAL A 264 -9.38 27.00 -14.27
CA VAL A 264 -8.53 28.18 -14.10
C VAL A 264 -8.65 28.75 -12.69
N VAL A 265 -9.88 28.95 -12.19
CA VAL A 265 -10.11 29.45 -10.83
C VAL A 265 -9.54 28.49 -9.79
N GLY A 266 -9.76 27.18 -9.96
CA GLY A 266 -9.26 26.14 -9.06
C GLY A 266 -7.73 26.10 -8.98
N LEU A 267 -7.04 26.08 -10.13
CA LEU A 267 -5.59 26.05 -10.21
C LEU A 267 -4.96 27.35 -9.69
N SER A 268 -5.51 28.50 -10.08
CA SER A 268 -5.03 29.82 -9.64
C SER A 268 -5.19 29.98 -8.13
N GLY A 269 -6.35 29.57 -7.60
CA GLY A 269 -6.62 29.56 -6.16
C GLY A 269 -5.67 28.65 -5.40
N ALA A 270 -5.47 27.41 -5.85
CA ALA A 270 -4.54 26.48 -5.22
C ALA A 270 -3.09 26.98 -5.24
N ALA A 271 -2.64 27.56 -6.37
CA ALA A 271 -1.31 28.14 -6.48
C ALA A 271 -1.13 29.35 -5.53
N LEU A 272 -2.12 30.25 -5.50
CA LEU A 272 -2.12 31.40 -4.58
C LEU A 272 -2.09 30.94 -3.12
N ALA A 273 -2.88 29.91 -2.77
CA ALA A 273 -2.91 29.32 -1.44
C ALA A 273 -1.53 28.82 -1.02
N MET A 274 -0.89 28.00 -1.87
CA MET A 274 0.41 27.41 -1.57
C MET A 274 1.52 28.45 -1.48
N VAL A 275 1.58 29.40 -2.41
CA VAL A 275 2.62 30.43 -2.43
C VAL A 275 2.48 31.34 -1.21
N SER A 276 1.28 31.84 -0.94
CA SER A 276 1.02 32.75 0.19
C SER A 276 1.20 32.05 1.53
N TYR A 277 0.75 30.79 1.67
CA TYR A 277 1.00 29.98 2.87
C TYR A 277 2.50 29.81 3.10
N SER A 278 3.26 29.50 2.05
CA SER A 278 4.70 29.28 2.17
C SER A 278 5.43 30.55 2.62
N ARG A 279 5.06 31.72 2.09
CA ARG A 279 5.65 33.02 2.45
C ARG A 279 5.26 33.48 3.86
N ALA A 280 4.03 33.18 4.29
CA ALA A 280 3.55 33.54 5.62
C ALA A 280 4.26 32.77 6.75
N ARG A 281 4.73 31.54 6.45
CA ARG A 281 5.13 30.55 7.46
C ARG A 281 6.62 30.21 7.47
N PHE A 282 7.31 30.32 6.34
CA PHE A 282 8.69 29.81 6.20
C PHE A 282 9.69 30.89 5.77
N GLN A 283 10.95 30.70 6.17
CA GLN A 283 12.05 31.59 5.82
C GLN A 283 12.39 31.45 4.34
N SER A 284 12.43 32.59 3.65
CA SER A 284 12.84 32.65 2.25
C SER A 284 14.33 32.37 2.08
N ARG A 285 14.68 31.73 0.97
CA ARG A 285 16.05 31.45 0.55
C ARG A 285 16.57 32.61 -0.28
N GLU A 286 17.84 32.97 -0.10
CA GLU A 286 18.52 33.90 -1.01
C GLU A 286 18.58 33.31 -2.42
N PRO A 287 18.20 34.08 -3.46
CA PRO A 287 18.22 33.61 -4.82
C PRO A 287 19.66 33.41 -5.29
N LEU A 288 19.97 32.23 -5.81
CA LEU A 288 21.25 31.97 -6.46
C LEU A 288 21.21 32.55 -7.88
N VAL A 289 22.24 33.34 -8.21
CA VAL A 289 22.42 33.93 -9.54
C VAL A 289 23.59 33.22 -10.21
N GLY A 290 23.28 32.42 -11.23
CA GLY A 290 24.27 31.66 -11.99
C GLY A 290 23.75 31.28 -13.37
N ALA A 291 24.67 30.91 -14.25
CA ALA A 291 24.36 30.42 -15.59
C ALA A 291 23.85 28.97 -15.56
N LEU A 292 23.32 28.49 -16.69
CA LEU A 292 22.93 27.08 -16.84
C LEU A 292 24.21 26.22 -16.91
N PRO A 293 24.39 25.23 -16.01
CA PRO A 293 25.54 24.33 -16.05
C PRO A 293 25.60 23.57 -17.38
N GLU A 294 26.79 23.42 -17.96
CA GLU A 294 26.95 22.66 -19.23
C GLU A 294 26.52 21.21 -19.10
N THR A 295 26.72 20.60 -17.92
CA THR A 295 26.28 19.23 -17.61
C THR A 295 24.75 19.07 -17.60
N ALA A 296 23.99 20.15 -17.43
CA ALA A 296 22.52 20.12 -17.45
C ALA A 296 21.96 20.20 -18.89
N ARG A 297 22.65 20.86 -19.83
CA ARG A 297 22.21 21.03 -21.22
C ARG A 297 21.87 19.70 -21.94
N PRO A 298 22.73 18.66 -21.94
CA PRO A 298 22.40 17.41 -22.63
C PRO A 298 21.21 16.69 -21.99
N LEU A 299 21.02 16.81 -20.67
CA LEU A 299 19.88 16.23 -19.96
C LEU A 299 18.55 16.92 -20.32
N ILE A 300 18.57 18.23 -20.58
CA ILE A 300 17.39 18.97 -21.05
C ILE A 300 17.01 18.50 -22.45
N ILE A 301 17.99 18.41 -23.35
CA ILE A 301 17.79 17.96 -24.73
C ILE A 301 17.23 16.53 -24.74
N LEU A 302 17.84 15.62 -23.98
CA LEU A 302 17.38 14.24 -23.84
C LEU A 302 15.98 14.17 -23.23
N GLY A 303 15.68 15.06 -22.27
CA GLY A 303 14.36 15.21 -21.67
C GLY A 303 13.27 15.63 -22.66
N LEU A 304 13.56 16.63 -23.48
CA LEU A 304 12.65 17.13 -24.52
C LEU A 304 12.47 16.11 -25.63
N LEU A 305 13.55 15.46 -26.08
CA LEU A 305 13.49 14.38 -27.06
C LEU A 305 12.66 13.20 -26.55
N GLY A 306 12.88 12.77 -25.31
CA GLY A 306 12.08 11.71 -24.70
C GLY A 306 10.60 12.08 -24.57
N THR A 307 10.29 13.34 -24.26
CA THR A 307 8.90 13.85 -24.22
C THR A 307 8.28 13.84 -25.62
N ALA A 308 9.01 14.28 -26.63
CA ALA A 308 8.55 14.27 -28.03
C ALA A 308 8.30 12.85 -28.52
N VAL A 309 9.24 11.92 -28.28
CA VAL A 309 9.08 10.50 -28.61
C VAL A 309 7.86 9.91 -27.89
N ALA A 310 7.69 10.19 -26.60
CA ALA A 310 6.53 9.71 -25.84
C ALA A 310 5.21 10.29 -26.35
N SER A 311 5.20 11.52 -26.86
CA SER A 311 3.98 12.20 -27.30
C SER A 311 3.62 11.90 -28.76
N LEU A 312 4.61 11.55 -29.59
CA LEU A 312 4.44 11.22 -31.01
C LEU A 312 4.35 9.71 -31.28
N ALA A 313 4.55 8.88 -30.26
CA ALA A 313 4.51 7.42 -30.41
C ALA A 313 3.21 6.90 -31.04
N GLY A 314 2.05 7.53 -30.80
CA GLY A 314 0.79 7.13 -31.44
C GLY A 314 0.52 7.71 -32.82
N GLN A 315 1.40 8.56 -33.35
CA GLN A 315 1.40 8.94 -34.76
C GLN A 315 2.28 8.00 -35.61
N LEU A 316 3.32 7.40 -35.00
CA LEU A 316 4.26 6.49 -35.66
C LEU A 316 3.72 5.05 -35.79
N PHE A 317 2.80 4.66 -34.92
CA PHE A 317 2.25 3.30 -34.85
C PHE A 317 0.72 3.32 -34.95
N ASP A 318 0.16 2.46 -35.80
CA ASP A 318 -1.27 2.41 -36.10
C ASP A 318 -2.14 2.27 -34.84
N ARG A 319 -3.33 2.87 -34.88
CA ARG A 319 -4.27 2.95 -33.75
C ARG A 319 -5.13 1.70 -33.59
N GLY A 320 -5.24 0.85 -34.62
CA GLY A 320 -6.01 -0.39 -34.58
C GLY A 320 -5.51 -1.43 -33.57
N GLU A 321 -6.41 -2.05 -32.82
CA GLU A 321 -6.13 -3.15 -31.86
C GLU A 321 -5.84 -4.50 -32.55
N GLU A 322 -6.28 -4.67 -33.80
CA GLU A 322 -6.27 -5.96 -34.50
C GLU A 322 -5.01 -6.25 -35.33
N SER A 323 -4.12 -5.27 -35.52
CA SER A 323 -2.90 -5.48 -36.30
C SER A 323 -1.86 -6.25 -35.47
N VAL A 324 -1.81 -7.57 -35.72
CA VAL A 324 -0.77 -8.45 -35.14
C VAL A 324 0.59 -8.01 -35.67
N MET A 325 1.52 -7.74 -34.75
CA MET A 325 2.88 -7.37 -35.09
C MET A 325 3.62 -8.60 -35.65
N LEU A 326 4.10 -8.44 -36.88
CA LEU A 326 5.17 -9.17 -37.57
C LEU A 326 5.47 -10.60 -37.05
N GLN A 327 5.03 -11.60 -37.81
CA GLN A 327 5.20 -13.04 -37.55
C GLN A 327 6.65 -13.49 -37.25
N TRP A 328 7.66 -12.67 -37.59
CA TRP A 328 9.08 -12.97 -37.40
C TRP A 328 9.64 -12.65 -36.01
N PHE A 329 8.91 -11.96 -35.12
CA PHE A 329 9.42 -11.58 -33.80
C PHE A 329 9.11 -12.67 -32.74
N PRO A 330 10.07 -13.39 -32.15
CA PRO A 330 9.79 -14.55 -31.29
C PRO A 330 9.11 -14.19 -29.95
N SER A 331 8.20 -15.04 -29.47
CA SER A 331 7.39 -14.84 -28.25
C SER A 331 8.20 -14.64 -26.98
N TRP A 332 9.32 -15.35 -26.84
CA TRP A 332 10.21 -15.23 -25.68
C TRP A 332 10.98 -13.90 -25.69
N LEU A 333 11.38 -13.41 -26.87
CA LEU A 333 12.09 -12.15 -27.02
C LEU A 333 11.15 -10.95 -26.78
N ARG A 334 9.87 -11.09 -27.16
CA ARG A 334 8.80 -10.15 -26.79
C ARG A 334 8.71 -9.96 -25.27
N LEU A 335 8.68 -11.07 -24.52
CA LEU A 335 8.62 -11.05 -23.06
C LEU A 335 9.87 -10.37 -22.46
N VAL A 336 11.05 -10.67 -22.98
CA VAL A 336 12.30 -10.03 -22.55
C VAL A 336 12.28 -8.52 -22.77
N VAL A 337 11.82 -8.06 -23.94
CA VAL A 337 11.72 -6.62 -24.25
C VAL A 337 10.67 -5.93 -23.39
N ALA A 338 9.53 -6.56 -23.13
CA ALA A 338 8.50 -6.07 -22.22
C ALA A 338 8.98 -5.91 -20.78
N VAL A 339 9.60 -6.98 -20.25
CA VAL A 339 10.15 -7.00 -18.90
C VAL A 339 11.28 -5.99 -18.81
N ALA A 340 12.16 -5.88 -19.81
CA ALA A 340 13.18 -4.85 -19.87
C ALA A 340 12.58 -3.44 -19.91
N ALA A 341 11.53 -3.19 -20.69
CA ALA A 341 10.87 -1.89 -20.79
C ALA A 341 10.18 -1.44 -19.49
N GLY A 342 9.61 -2.37 -18.72
CA GLY A 342 9.04 -2.09 -17.39
C GLY A 342 10.10 -2.01 -16.28
N ALA A 343 11.09 -2.91 -16.33
CA ALA A 343 12.10 -3.05 -15.29
C ALA A 343 13.27 -2.08 -15.42
N LEU A 344 13.69 -1.67 -16.63
CA LEU A 344 14.81 -0.74 -16.83
C LEU A 344 14.52 0.66 -16.25
N PRO A 345 13.34 1.29 -16.46
CA PRO A 345 13.03 2.56 -15.83
C PRO A 345 12.99 2.46 -14.31
N LEU A 346 12.41 1.37 -13.78
CA LEU A 346 12.35 1.10 -12.34
C LEU A 346 13.75 0.86 -11.75
N TRP A 347 14.58 0.06 -12.42
CA TRP A 347 15.95 -0.22 -12.04
C TRP A 347 16.82 1.03 -12.11
N PHE A 348 16.68 1.85 -13.15
CA PHE A 348 17.41 3.11 -13.28
C PHE A 348 17.02 4.09 -12.18
N PHE A 349 15.71 4.21 -11.88
CA PHE A 349 15.22 4.98 -10.74
C PHE A 349 15.79 4.47 -9.42
N VAL A 350 15.71 3.17 -9.14
CA VAL A 350 16.24 2.54 -7.90
C VAL A 350 17.77 2.67 -7.81
N ARG A 351 18.48 2.59 -8.93
CA ARG A 351 19.94 2.74 -8.98
C ARG A 351 20.36 4.18 -8.73
N GLN A 352 19.65 5.16 -9.30
CA GLN A 352 19.83 6.57 -8.94
C GLN A 352 19.50 6.79 -7.46
N VAL A 353 18.51 6.05 -6.93
CA VAL A 353 18.18 6.08 -5.51
C VAL A 353 19.36 5.65 -4.64
N LYS A 354 20.02 4.57 -5.01
CA LYS A 354 21.17 4.03 -4.28
C LYS A 354 22.45 4.86 -4.42
N ARG A 355 22.70 5.49 -5.57
CA ARG A 355 23.95 6.25 -5.83
C ARG A 355 24.02 7.62 -5.15
N GLY A 356 22.90 8.13 -4.61
CA GLY A 356 22.89 9.46 -3.96
C GLY A 356 22.95 10.65 -4.93
N ASP A 357 22.97 10.40 -6.25
CA ASP A 357 22.94 11.42 -7.31
C ASP A 357 21.65 12.26 -7.29
N VAL A 358 20.56 11.65 -6.83
CA VAL A 358 19.40 12.37 -6.35
C VAL A 358 19.64 12.60 -4.87
N GLU A 359 19.74 13.86 -4.42
CA GLU A 359 19.87 14.15 -3.00
C GLU A 359 18.61 13.66 -2.27
N PHE A 360 18.65 12.41 -1.77
CA PHE A 360 17.65 11.85 -0.83
C PHE A 360 17.83 12.47 0.55
N ARG A 361 17.86 13.80 0.62
CA ARG A 361 17.39 14.44 1.84
C ARG A 361 15.90 14.14 1.89
N ALA A 362 15.55 13.21 2.78
CA ALA A 362 14.23 12.66 3.07
C ALA A 362 13.18 13.69 3.55
N LYS A 363 13.37 14.95 3.16
CA LYS A 363 12.58 16.11 3.53
C LYS A 363 11.78 16.68 2.36
N THR A 364 11.96 16.23 1.12
CA THR A 364 11.42 17.00 -0.01
C THR A 364 10.15 16.41 -0.60
N VAL A 365 9.08 17.21 -0.65
CA VAL A 365 7.81 16.96 -1.38
C VAL A 365 8.06 16.55 -2.85
N ALA A 366 9.21 16.91 -3.43
CA ALA A 366 9.70 16.41 -4.72
C ALA A 366 9.70 14.89 -4.88
N LEU A 367 9.86 14.11 -3.80
CA LEU A 367 9.84 12.66 -3.89
C LEU A 367 8.45 12.14 -4.33
N ILE A 368 7.37 12.78 -3.90
CA ILE A 368 5.99 12.44 -4.29
C ILE A 368 5.72 12.93 -5.71
N ALA A 369 6.18 14.15 -6.03
CA ALA A 369 6.01 14.77 -7.35
C ALA A 369 6.69 14.00 -8.49
N VAL A 370 7.77 13.27 -8.21
CA VAL A 370 8.47 12.40 -9.19
C VAL A 370 7.91 10.98 -9.19
N ARG A 371 7.46 10.46 -8.04
CA ARG A 371 6.97 9.08 -7.93
C ARG A 371 5.60 8.85 -8.56
N LEU A 372 4.64 9.75 -8.33
CA LEU A 372 3.28 9.55 -8.84
C LEU A 372 3.27 9.42 -10.38
N PRO A 373 3.96 10.29 -11.15
CA PRO A 373 3.99 10.17 -12.60
C PRO A 373 4.80 8.96 -13.09
N ILE A 374 5.91 8.62 -12.41
CA ILE A 374 6.73 7.44 -12.75
C ILE A 374 5.95 6.16 -12.46
N ILE A 375 5.24 6.06 -11.34
CA ILE A 375 4.37 4.92 -11.02
C ILE A 375 3.28 4.81 -12.08
N CYS A 376 2.69 5.91 -12.53
CA CYS A 376 1.68 5.91 -13.59
C CYS A 376 2.23 5.49 -14.96
N LEU A 377 3.41 5.98 -15.33
CA LEU A 377 4.11 5.57 -16.54
C LEU A 377 4.51 4.09 -16.44
N VAL A 378 5.09 3.64 -15.34
CA VAL A 378 5.46 2.23 -15.11
C VAL A 378 4.24 1.31 -15.05
N SER A 379 3.11 1.78 -14.52
CA SER A 379 1.85 1.04 -14.65
C SER A 379 1.43 0.95 -16.12
N LEU A 380 1.64 2.00 -16.93
CA LEU A 380 1.37 2.00 -18.37
C LEU A 380 2.24 0.97 -19.12
N THR A 381 3.53 0.77 -18.76
CA THR A 381 4.30 -0.39 -19.27
C THR A 381 3.80 -1.69 -18.69
N GLY A 382 3.56 -1.81 -17.38
CA GLY A 382 3.15 -3.08 -16.78
C GLY A 382 1.88 -3.62 -17.42
N ILE A 383 0.88 -2.74 -17.58
CA ILE A 383 -0.45 -3.05 -18.12
C ILE A 383 -0.34 -3.56 -19.56
N VAL A 384 0.44 -2.88 -20.41
CA VAL A 384 0.45 -3.17 -21.84
C VAL A 384 1.56 -4.18 -22.24
N SER A 385 2.69 -4.17 -21.55
CA SER A 385 3.87 -4.99 -21.91
C SER A 385 3.71 -6.46 -21.53
N LEU A 386 2.92 -6.82 -20.52
CA LEU A 386 2.89 -8.22 -20.06
C LEU A 386 1.91 -9.11 -20.83
N PHE A 387 0.89 -8.56 -21.50
CA PHE A 387 -0.23 -9.38 -22.02
C PHE A 387 -0.69 -9.08 -23.45
N GLN A 388 -0.16 -8.04 -24.11
CA GLN A 388 -0.54 -7.69 -25.49
C GLN A 388 0.64 -7.54 -26.45
N LEU A 389 1.78 -8.17 -26.18
CA LEU A 389 3.00 -8.08 -26.99
C LEU A 389 2.88 -8.56 -28.45
N THR A 390 1.73 -9.12 -28.81
CA THR A 390 1.36 -9.49 -30.16
C THR A 390 0.82 -8.32 -30.99
N THR A 391 0.54 -7.16 -30.39
CA THR A 391 -0.13 -6.02 -31.04
C THR A 391 0.80 -4.82 -31.22
N VAL A 392 0.55 -4.02 -32.27
CA VAL A 392 1.25 -2.74 -32.51
C VAL A 392 1.06 -1.76 -31.35
N GLN A 393 -0.08 -1.84 -30.66
CA GLN A 393 -0.38 -1.02 -29.49
C GLN A 393 0.58 -1.25 -28.32
N ALA A 394 1.13 -2.47 -28.18
CA ALA A 394 1.98 -2.78 -27.04
C ALA A 394 3.38 -2.17 -27.11
N VAL A 395 3.98 -2.18 -28.30
CA VAL A 395 5.25 -1.50 -28.54
C VAL A 395 5.13 0.00 -28.37
N ARG A 396 4.01 0.58 -28.80
CA ARG A 396 3.71 2.00 -28.58
C ARG A 396 3.69 2.35 -27.09
N ALA A 397 2.99 1.59 -26.26
CA ALA A 397 2.94 1.86 -24.81
C ALA A 397 4.30 1.69 -24.11
N VAL A 398 5.09 0.70 -24.53
CA VAL A 398 6.48 0.53 -24.11
C VAL A 398 7.30 1.78 -24.42
N LEU A 399 7.21 2.29 -25.66
CA LEU A 399 7.93 3.49 -26.10
C LEU A 399 7.50 4.72 -25.30
N ILE A 400 6.19 4.95 -25.13
CA ILE A 400 5.65 6.06 -24.32
C ILE A 400 6.23 6.02 -22.91
N THR A 401 6.30 4.83 -22.31
CA THR A 401 6.74 4.69 -20.94
C THR A 401 8.26 4.85 -20.78
N VAL A 402 9.05 4.19 -21.62
CA VAL A 402 10.51 4.27 -21.54
C VAL A 402 10.96 5.70 -21.84
N ALA A 403 10.41 6.30 -22.90
CA ALA A 403 10.72 7.67 -23.28
C ALA A 403 10.18 8.69 -22.27
N GLY A 404 8.96 8.52 -21.77
CA GLY A 404 8.34 9.40 -20.77
C GLY A 404 9.05 9.34 -19.41
N THR A 405 9.40 8.15 -18.93
CA THR A 405 10.11 7.98 -17.65
C THR A 405 11.56 8.46 -17.77
N GLY A 406 12.21 8.16 -18.90
CA GLY A 406 13.52 8.71 -19.23
C GLY A 406 13.51 10.23 -19.27
N ALA A 407 12.50 10.83 -19.91
CA ALA A 407 12.32 12.28 -19.97
C ALA A 407 12.14 12.92 -18.60
N ALA A 408 11.24 12.37 -17.78
CA ALA A 408 11.00 12.83 -16.41
C ALA A 408 12.27 12.78 -15.56
N THR A 409 13.04 11.69 -15.67
CA THR A 409 14.28 11.50 -14.91
C THR A 409 15.37 12.48 -15.35
N CYS A 410 15.53 12.69 -16.66
CA CYS A 410 16.52 13.61 -17.20
C CYS A 410 16.21 15.07 -16.83
N LEU A 411 14.94 15.49 -16.97
CA LEU A 411 14.50 16.83 -16.59
C LEU A 411 14.62 17.07 -15.08
N TYR A 412 14.30 16.08 -14.26
CA TYR A 412 14.50 16.15 -12.81
C TYR A 412 15.98 16.31 -12.44
N ARG A 413 16.87 15.53 -13.06
CA ARG A 413 18.31 15.63 -12.83
C ARG A 413 18.87 16.97 -13.31
N ALA A 414 18.47 17.43 -14.48
CA ALA A 414 18.84 18.75 -15.00
C ALA A 414 18.41 19.86 -14.04
N ARG A 415 17.16 19.81 -13.54
CA ARG A 415 16.63 20.72 -12.54
C ARG A 415 17.45 20.70 -11.26
N SER A 416 17.77 19.52 -10.73
CA SER A 416 18.56 19.35 -9.51
C SER A 416 19.97 19.96 -9.64
N ILE A 417 20.66 19.69 -10.75
CA ILE A 417 22.00 20.24 -11.02
C ILE A 417 21.93 21.77 -11.17
N ALA A 418 20.97 22.28 -11.96
CA ALA A 418 20.81 23.72 -12.16
C ALA A 418 20.47 24.45 -10.86
N GLY A 419 19.67 23.87 -9.97
CA GLY A 419 19.28 24.47 -8.69
C GLY A 419 20.40 24.62 -7.66
N LYS A 420 21.57 24.01 -7.90
CA LYS A 420 22.77 24.25 -7.10
C LYS A 420 23.48 25.56 -7.46
N GLN A 421 23.27 26.07 -8.68
CA GLN A 421 23.96 27.26 -9.20
C GLN A 421 23.00 28.43 -9.49
N SER A 422 21.74 28.17 -9.85
CA SER A 422 20.82 29.21 -10.30
C SER A 422 19.37 28.90 -9.93
N THR A 423 18.75 29.80 -9.15
CA THR A 423 17.32 29.68 -8.79
C THR A 423 16.43 29.88 -10.01
N LYS A 424 16.80 30.79 -10.93
CA LYS A 424 16.04 31.07 -12.15
C LYS A 424 15.93 29.82 -13.04
N TRP A 425 17.04 29.12 -13.27
CA TRP A 425 17.05 27.90 -14.06
C TRP A 425 16.35 26.73 -13.37
N PHE A 426 16.40 26.64 -12.04
CA PHE A 426 15.61 25.66 -11.30
C PHE A 426 14.10 25.82 -11.54
N ILE A 427 13.60 27.06 -11.48
CA ILE A 427 12.19 27.36 -11.75
C ILE A 427 11.83 27.02 -13.19
N ASN A 428 12.59 27.54 -14.16
CA ASN A 428 12.33 27.33 -15.59
C ASN A 428 12.29 25.84 -15.95
N LEU A 429 13.22 25.04 -15.42
CA LEU A 429 13.24 23.60 -15.67
C LEU A 429 12.11 22.84 -14.97
N GLY A 430 11.68 23.30 -13.79
CA GLY A 430 10.50 22.75 -13.13
C GLY A 430 9.20 23.04 -13.88
N VAL A 431 9.04 24.26 -14.42
CA VAL A 431 7.92 24.62 -15.30
C VAL A 431 7.96 23.81 -16.58
N LEU A 432 9.13 23.68 -17.20
CA LEU A 432 9.32 22.86 -18.41
C LEU A 432 8.92 21.39 -18.16
N MET A 433 9.38 20.81 -17.05
CA MET A 433 9.03 19.45 -16.66
C MET A 433 7.52 19.27 -16.44
N SER A 434 6.85 20.24 -15.82
CA SER A 434 5.39 20.25 -15.69
C SER A 434 4.69 20.31 -17.06
N ALA A 435 5.18 21.14 -17.98
CA ALA A 435 4.64 21.23 -19.33
C ALA A 435 4.81 19.90 -20.09
N CYS A 436 5.97 19.25 -19.99
CA CYS A 436 6.21 17.93 -20.59
C CYS A 436 5.21 16.87 -20.10
N PHE A 437 4.90 16.84 -18.79
CA PHE A 437 3.87 15.95 -18.26
C PHE A 437 2.48 16.21 -18.83
N ILE A 438 2.10 17.49 -19.00
CA ILE A 438 0.83 17.87 -19.61
C ILE A 438 0.77 17.40 -21.06
N VAL A 439 1.83 17.62 -21.84
CA VAL A 439 1.90 17.19 -23.25
C VAL A 439 1.74 15.67 -23.36
N VAL A 440 2.48 14.90 -22.55
CA VAL A 440 2.35 13.44 -22.52
C VAL A 440 0.95 13.01 -22.08
N ALA A 441 0.33 13.69 -21.11
CA ALA A 441 -1.03 13.39 -20.67
C ALA A 441 -2.05 13.55 -21.82
N PHE A 442 -1.99 14.66 -22.55
CA PHE A 442 -2.89 14.91 -23.67
C PHE A 442 -2.63 13.95 -24.83
N ALA A 443 -1.38 13.60 -25.11
CA ALA A 443 -1.04 12.58 -26.11
C ALA A 443 -1.65 11.22 -25.75
N VAL A 444 -1.44 10.75 -24.51
CA VAL A 444 -2.03 9.50 -24.01
C VAL A 444 -3.56 9.51 -24.06
N ARG A 445 -4.19 10.64 -23.74
CA ARG A 445 -5.64 10.80 -23.80
C ARG A 445 -6.19 10.77 -25.23
N ALA A 446 -5.48 11.39 -26.18
CA ALA A 446 -5.87 11.40 -27.58
C ALA A 446 -5.74 10.01 -28.22
N ASP A 447 -4.75 9.22 -27.81
CA ASP A 447 -4.44 7.95 -28.45
C ASP A 447 -5.16 6.73 -27.90
N SER A 448 -5.48 6.68 -26.60
CA SER A 448 -6.09 5.48 -26.02
C SER A 448 -7.57 5.39 -26.37
N SER A 449 -8.08 4.25 -26.85
CA SER A 449 -9.52 3.94 -26.99
C SER A 449 -10.19 3.64 -25.64
N ALA A 450 -9.42 3.06 -24.71
CA ALA A 450 -9.89 2.59 -23.42
C ALA A 450 -10.27 3.76 -22.48
N PRO A 451 -11.53 3.81 -21.98
CA PRO A 451 -12.00 4.89 -21.11
C PRO A 451 -11.14 5.09 -19.85
N ARG A 452 -10.61 4.00 -19.28
CA ARG A 452 -9.79 4.00 -18.07
C ARG A 452 -8.43 4.66 -18.26
N PHE A 453 -7.83 4.49 -19.44
CA PHE A 453 -6.57 5.13 -19.79
C PHE A 453 -6.77 6.59 -20.20
N ARG A 454 -7.84 6.89 -20.95
CA ARG A 454 -8.23 8.27 -21.31
C ARG A 454 -8.50 9.15 -20.08
N GLY A 455 -9.12 8.58 -19.05
CA GLY A 455 -9.50 9.30 -17.83
C GLY A 455 -8.44 9.21 -16.72
N GLY A 456 -8.08 7.99 -16.30
CA GLY A 456 -7.29 7.76 -15.08
C GLY A 456 -5.83 8.17 -15.20
N ILE A 457 -5.15 7.74 -16.27
CA ILE A 457 -3.73 8.07 -16.47
C ILE A 457 -3.56 9.55 -16.82
N PHE A 458 -4.46 10.09 -17.65
CA PHE A 458 -4.55 11.52 -17.91
C PHE A 458 -4.65 12.34 -16.63
N ALA A 459 -5.62 12.03 -15.77
CA ALA A 459 -5.81 12.73 -14.50
C ALA A 459 -4.56 12.63 -13.61
N THR A 460 -3.90 11.47 -13.57
CA THR A 460 -2.74 11.29 -12.68
C THR A 460 -1.49 11.99 -13.20
N LEU A 461 -1.27 12.04 -14.52
CA LEU A 461 -0.18 12.83 -15.10
C LEU A 461 -0.41 14.34 -14.90
N LEU A 462 -1.67 14.82 -14.93
CA LEU A 462 -2.00 16.21 -14.59
C LEU A 462 -1.77 16.54 -13.11
N ILE A 463 -2.19 15.65 -12.20
CA ILE A 463 -1.88 15.80 -10.76
C ILE A 463 -0.35 15.81 -10.57
N GLY A 464 0.35 14.94 -11.28
CA GLY A 464 1.81 14.91 -11.36
C GLY A 464 2.43 16.24 -11.75
N ALA A 465 1.97 16.81 -12.87
CA ALA A 465 2.40 18.12 -13.36
C ALA A 465 2.16 19.22 -12.29
N ALA A 466 0.96 19.26 -11.71
CA ALA A 466 0.61 20.22 -10.68
C ALA A 466 1.51 20.11 -9.43
N LEU A 467 1.81 18.89 -8.98
CA LEU A 467 2.74 18.65 -7.87
C LEU A 467 4.18 19.05 -8.20
N VAL A 468 4.65 18.77 -9.42
CA VAL A 468 5.99 19.20 -9.88
C VAL A 468 6.09 20.73 -9.87
N LEU A 469 5.06 21.41 -10.36
CA LEU A 469 5.00 22.87 -10.37
C LEU A 469 4.97 23.42 -8.93
N ALA A 470 4.09 22.91 -8.07
CA ALA A 470 3.99 23.32 -6.67
C ALA A 470 5.33 23.15 -5.92
N THR A 471 5.97 22.00 -6.06
CA THR A 471 7.27 21.73 -5.42
C THR A 471 8.38 22.61 -5.96
N THR A 472 8.34 22.97 -7.25
CA THR A 472 9.29 23.92 -7.85
C THR A 472 9.24 25.27 -7.17
N PHE A 473 8.04 25.84 -7.00
CA PHE A 473 7.90 27.14 -6.35
C PHE A 473 8.25 27.10 -4.87
N ILE A 474 7.91 26.03 -4.16
CA ILE A 474 8.25 25.89 -2.73
C ILE A 474 9.77 25.80 -2.56
N GLU A 475 10.45 24.92 -3.30
CA GLU A 475 11.90 24.70 -3.13
C GLU A 475 12.77 25.82 -3.69
N ALA A 476 12.29 26.55 -4.70
CA ALA A 476 13.01 27.70 -5.23
C ALA A 476 13.05 28.84 -4.20
N ASN A 477 11.98 29.01 -3.42
CA ASN A 477 11.78 30.18 -2.58
C ASN A 477 12.11 29.95 -1.10
N GLN A 478 12.07 28.71 -0.59
CA GLN A 478 12.10 28.45 0.85
C GLN A 478 13.38 27.73 1.32
N LYS A 479 13.86 28.08 2.52
CA LYS A 479 15.06 27.49 3.12
C LYS A 479 14.75 26.12 3.74
N LYS A 480 15.51 25.09 3.34
CA LYS A 480 15.37 23.71 3.84
C LYS A 480 15.91 23.59 5.27
N ARG A 481 15.27 22.77 6.09
CA ARG A 481 15.66 22.51 7.48
C ARG A 481 16.96 21.69 7.56
N SER A 482 17.95 22.17 8.32
CA SER A 482 19.19 21.43 8.63
C SER A 482 19.09 20.68 9.97
N LEU A 483 18.63 21.35 11.03
CA LEU A 483 18.51 20.81 12.40
C LEU A 483 17.17 20.11 12.67
N ALA A 484 16.99 19.48 13.82
CA ALA A 484 15.70 18.88 14.22
C ALA A 484 14.82 19.91 14.96
N ASP A 485 13.52 19.94 14.66
CA ASP A 485 12.52 20.74 15.38
C ASP A 485 11.37 19.81 15.81
N LEU A 486 11.29 19.56 17.12
CA LEU A 486 10.31 18.65 17.71
C LEU A 486 8.87 19.13 17.51
N ASN A 487 8.63 20.44 17.53
CA ASN A 487 7.28 21.00 17.41
C ASN A 487 6.79 20.90 15.95
N ALA A 488 7.67 21.20 14.99
CA ALA A 488 7.38 21.00 13.57
C ALA A 488 7.17 19.51 13.24
N ASP A 489 8.01 18.63 13.79
CA ASP A 489 7.88 17.19 13.58
C ASP A 489 6.59 16.62 14.19
N ARG A 490 6.18 17.06 15.38
CA ARG A 490 4.88 16.67 15.98
C ARG A 490 3.70 17.16 15.16
N LEU A 491 3.70 18.44 14.74
CA LEU A 491 2.61 18.99 13.94
C LEU A 491 2.49 18.25 12.61
N GLY A 492 3.59 18.10 11.87
CA GLY A 492 3.57 17.40 10.59
C GLY A 492 3.11 15.96 10.72
N LYS A 493 3.53 15.24 11.79
CA LYS A 493 3.05 13.87 12.06
C LYS A 493 1.55 13.83 12.32
N ARG A 494 1.01 14.79 13.10
CA ARG A 494 -0.42 14.90 13.36
C ARG A 494 -1.19 15.19 12.07
N LEU A 495 -0.71 16.12 11.23
CA LEU A 495 -1.34 16.45 9.96
C LEU A 495 -1.36 15.26 9.00
N VAL A 496 -0.24 14.54 8.86
CA VAL A 496 -0.19 13.31 8.06
C VAL A 496 -1.13 12.24 8.62
N LEU A 497 -1.22 12.08 9.95
CA LEU A 497 -2.12 11.11 10.55
C LEU A 497 -3.59 11.48 10.33
N VAL A 498 -3.97 12.74 10.53
CA VAL A 498 -5.33 13.22 10.24
C VAL A 498 -5.64 13.08 8.75
N ALA A 499 -4.69 13.40 7.87
CA ALA A 499 -4.84 13.17 6.43
C ALA A 499 -5.18 11.69 6.16
N MET A 500 -4.36 10.76 6.66
CA MET A 500 -4.58 9.33 6.47
C MET A 500 -5.96 8.89 6.99
N VAL A 501 -6.38 9.35 8.16
CA VAL A 501 -7.71 9.04 8.71
C VAL A 501 -8.83 9.57 7.80
N LEU A 502 -8.77 10.84 7.38
CA LEU A 502 -9.76 11.42 6.48
C LEU A 502 -9.79 10.73 5.12
N GLY A 503 -8.61 10.40 4.57
CA GLY A 503 -8.48 9.66 3.31
C GLY A 503 -9.07 8.25 3.41
N SER A 504 -8.83 7.55 4.53
CA SER A 504 -9.40 6.23 4.80
C SER A 504 -10.92 6.30 5.00
N ILE A 505 -11.44 7.33 5.67
CA ILE A 505 -12.89 7.55 5.79
C ILE A 505 -13.49 7.83 4.42
N ALA A 506 -12.91 8.76 3.66
CA ALA A 506 -13.37 9.11 2.32
C ALA A 506 -13.43 7.88 1.39
N LEU A 507 -12.32 7.14 1.32
CA LEU A 507 -12.22 5.91 0.55
C LEU A 507 -13.20 4.84 1.08
N GLY A 508 -13.26 4.66 2.40
CA GLY A 508 -14.17 3.74 3.05
C GLY A 508 -15.63 4.05 2.73
N THR A 509 -16.06 5.31 2.80
CA THR A 509 -17.42 5.73 2.42
C THR A 509 -17.70 5.40 0.95
N ARG A 510 -16.75 5.68 0.06
CA ARG A 510 -16.91 5.34 -1.37
C ARG A 510 -17.02 3.83 -1.63
N LEU A 511 -16.23 3.03 -0.92
CA LEU A 511 -16.23 1.58 -1.06
C LEU A 511 -17.46 0.94 -0.44
N LEU A 512 -17.82 1.37 0.77
CA LEU A 512 -18.93 0.81 1.56
C LEU A 512 -20.28 1.15 0.96
N PHE A 513 -20.54 2.42 0.63
CA PHE A 513 -21.83 2.89 0.12
C PHE A 513 -21.91 2.82 -1.42
N SER A 514 -21.32 1.79 -2.02
CA SER A 514 -21.45 1.50 -3.45
C SER A 514 -22.47 0.37 -3.67
N GLU A 515 -22.81 0.05 -4.91
CA GLU A 515 -23.56 -1.18 -5.23
C GLU A 515 -22.83 -2.49 -4.82
N GLY A 516 -21.63 -2.38 -4.24
CA GLY A 516 -20.85 -3.50 -3.72
C GLY A 516 -21.41 -4.13 -2.45
N VAL A 517 -21.07 -5.40 -2.25
CA VAL A 517 -21.38 -6.16 -1.03
C VAL A 517 -20.20 -6.01 -0.06
N PHE A 518 -20.45 -5.47 1.13
CA PHE A 518 -19.47 -5.51 2.21
C PHE A 518 -19.56 -6.85 2.93
N ARG A 519 -18.50 -7.65 2.84
CA ARG A 519 -18.44 -8.97 3.45
C ARG A 519 -17.85 -8.88 4.85
N MET A 520 -18.49 -9.58 5.78
CA MET A 520 -18.11 -9.59 7.19
C MET A 520 -16.70 -10.16 7.44
N SER A 521 -16.21 -10.99 6.52
CA SER A 521 -14.82 -11.47 6.50
C SER A 521 -13.79 -10.33 6.53
N VAL A 522 -14.04 -9.25 5.78
CA VAL A 522 -13.16 -8.07 5.72
C VAL A 522 -13.15 -7.33 7.06
N PHE A 523 -14.31 -7.24 7.73
CA PHE A 523 -14.39 -6.65 9.06
C PHE A 523 -13.54 -7.43 10.07
N TRP A 524 -13.70 -8.75 10.11
CA TRP A 524 -12.93 -9.60 11.04
C TRP A 524 -11.44 -9.58 10.77
N TRP A 525 -11.05 -9.53 9.50
CA TRP A 525 -9.65 -9.34 9.12
C TRP A 525 -9.08 -8.05 9.68
N LEU A 526 -9.73 -6.90 9.45
CA LEU A 526 -9.27 -5.62 9.99
C LEU A 526 -9.27 -5.61 11.52
N PHE A 527 -10.28 -6.23 12.15
CA PHE A 527 -10.38 -6.36 13.60
C PHE A 527 -9.20 -7.15 14.18
N PHE A 528 -8.91 -8.35 13.66
CA PHE A 528 -7.81 -9.17 14.16
C PHE A 528 -6.45 -8.54 13.86
N THR A 529 -6.28 -7.88 12.71
CA THR A 529 -5.06 -7.11 12.43
C THR A 529 -4.87 -5.98 13.45
N ALA A 530 -5.93 -5.24 13.80
CA ALA A 530 -5.87 -4.19 14.81
C ALA A 530 -5.57 -4.75 16.21
N VAL A 531 -6.23 -5.84 16.61
CA VAL A 531 -5.99 -6.50 17.90
C VAL A 531 -4.58 -7.06 17.99
N GLY A 532 -4.13 -7.79 16.96
CA GLY A 532 -2.77 -8.35 16.92
C GLY A 532 -1.69 -7.28 16.91
N ALA A 533 -1.90 -6.18 16.17
CA ALA A 533 -1.00 -5.03 16.20
C ALA A 533 -0.97 -4.35 17.57
N PHE A 534 -2.12 -4.21 18.24
CA PHE A 534 -2.20 -3.68 19.60
C PHE A 534 -1.48 -4.59 20.61
N VAL A 535 -1.73 -5.89 20.57
CA VAL A 535 -1.06 -6.87 21.43
C VAL A 535 0.45 -6.82 21.24
N LEU A 536 0.92 -6.83 19.99
CA LEU A 536 2.35 -6.83 19.69
C LEU A 536 3.06 -5.52 20.07
N THR A 537 2.41 -4.36 19.88
CA THR A 537 3.10 -3.05 20.02
C THR A 537 2.76 -2.26 21.28
N LYS A 538 1.65 -2.58 21.96
CA LYS A 538 1.13 -1.80 23.10
C LYS A 538 1.01 -2.59 24.40
N THR A 539 1.23 -3.90 24.39
CA THR A 539 1.10 -4.72 25.60
C THR A 539 2.44 -5.32 26.04
N LYS A 540 2.53 -5.67 27.33
CA LYS A 540 3.68 -6.42 27.89
C LYS A 540 3.88 -7.76 27.19
N TYR A 541 2.78 -8.37 26.73
CA TYR A 541 2.80 -9.65 26.03
C TYR A 541 3.57 -9.55 24.70
N GLY A 542 3.44 -8.44 23.97
CA GLY A 542 4.23 -8.17 22.76
C GLY A 542 5.74 -8.18 23.01
N ASN A 543 6.20 -7.52 24.08
CA ASN A 543 7.62 -7.55 24.47
C ASN A 543 8.09 -8.97 24.81
N TRP A 544 7.24 -9.79 25.44
CA TRP A 544 7.54 -11.18 25.71
C TRP A 544 7.65 -12.01 24.43
N ILE A 545 6.77 -11.81 23.45
CA ILE A 545 6.85 -12.50 22.16
C ILE A 545 8.19 -12.20 21.47
N PHE A 546 8.58 -10.92 21.36
CA PHE A 546 9.86 -10.53 20.77
C PHE A 546 11.07 -11.09 21.53
N ALA A 547 11.04 -11.01 22.87
CA ALA A 547 12.14 -11.52 23.69
C ALA A 547 12.32 -13.04 23.53
N VAL A 548 11.23 -13.79 23.58
CA VAL A 548 11.24 -15.25 23.46
C VAL A 548 11.69 -15.71 22.07
N GLY A 549 11.26 -15.01 21.02
CA GLY A 549 11.69 -15.33 19.65
C GLY A 549 13.12 -14.92 19.33
N GLY A 550 13.65 -13.88 19.99
CA GLY A 550 15.07 -13.51 19.83
C GLY A 550 16.00 -14.48 20.55
N ASN A 551 15.73 -14.75 21.83
CA ASN A 551 16.46 -15.77 22.60
C ASN A 551 15.62 -16.25 23.79
N LYS A 552 15.15 -17.50 23.72
CA LYS A 552 14.29 -18.12 24.74
C LYS A 552 14.94 -18.16 26.12
N ASP A 553 16.23 -18.48 26.20
CA ASP A 553 16.93 -18.67 27.47
C ASP A 553 17.24 -17.33 28.15
N ALA A 554 17.62 -16.32 27.36
CA ALA A 554 17.78 -14.95 27.86
C ALA A 554 16.43 -14.35 28.32
N ALA A 555 15.34 -14.64 27.61
CA ALA A 555 14.00 -14.22 28.04
C ALA A 555 13.61 -14.86 29.37
N ARG A 556 13.87 -16.16 29.56
CA ARG A 556 13.63 -16.84 30.85
C ARG A 556 14.48 -16.25 31.97
N ALA A 557 15.75 -15.94 31.72
CA ALA A 557 16.65 -15.34 32.70
C ALA A 557 16.17 -13.95 33.18
N THR A 558 15.38 -13.24 32.37
CA THR A 558 14.79 -11.94 32.71
C THR A 558 13.36 -12.06 33.27
N GLY A 559 12.90 -13.27 33.60
CA GLY A 559 11.60 -13.53 34.23
C GLY A 559 10.42 -13.64 33.28
N VAL A 560 10.65 -13.72 31.96
CA VAL A 560 9.58 -13.95 30.98
C VAL A 560 9.13 -15.42 31.04
N PRO A 561 7.82 -15.71 31.17
CA PRO A 561 7.30 -17.08 31.18
C PRO A 561 7.30 -17.68 29.76
N ALA A 562 8.49 -17.92 29.20
CA ALA A 562 8.69 -18.22 27.78
C ALA A 562 7.87 -19.42 27.28
N ASP A 563 7.74 -20.48 28.09
CA ASP A 563 6.95 -21.66 27.71
C ASP A 563 5.47 -21.34 27.58
N LYS A 564 4.91 -20.60 28.55
CA LYS A 564 3.50 -20.18 28.50
C LYS A 564 3.23 -19.29 27.30
N VAL A 565 4.17 -18.40 26.97
CA VAL A 565 4.07 -17.52 25.80
C VAL A 565 4.03 -18.36 24.51
N LYS A 566 4.96 -19.31 24.34
CA LYS A 566 4.97 -20.20 23.16
C LYS A 566 3.70 -21.03 23.07
N THR A 567 3.26 -21.67 24.16
CA THR A 567 2.02 -22.46 24.17
C THR A 567 0.80 -21.61 23.84
N ALA A 568 0.69 -20.42 24.39
CA ALA A 568 -0.42 -19.51 24.09
C ALA A 568 -0.41 -19.01 22.63
N LEU A 569 0.77 -18.86 22.00
CA LEU A 569 0.86 -18.55 20.57
C LEU A 569 0.33 -19.70 19.70
N PHE A 570 0.67 -20.97 20.00
CA PHE A 570 0.09 -22.12 19.30
C PHE A 570 -1.43 -22.23 19.50
N MET A 571 -1.91 -21.99 20.72
CA MET A 571 -3.35 -21.93 21.00
C MET A 571 -4.02 -20.82 20.19
N ALA A 572 -3.44 -19.62 20.13
CA ALA A 572 -3.98 -18.51 19.35
C ALA A 572 -4.06 -18.85 17.85
N THR A 573 -3.04 -19.48 17.29
CA THR A 573 -3.04 -19.94 15.89
C THR A 573 -4.14 -20.96 15.62
N SER A 574 -4.31 -21.95 16.49
CA SER A 574 -5.37 -22.96 16.34
C SER A 574 -6.78 -22.37 16.50
N LEU A 575 -6.97 -21.48 17.48
CA LEU A 575 -8.24 -20.75 17.68
C LEU A 575 -8.57 -19.85 16.49
N MET A 576 -7.57 -19.23 15.88
CA MET A 576 -7.76 -18.46 14.66
C MET A 576 -8.17 -19.34 13.48
N GLY A 577 -7.56 -20.53 13.36
CA GLY A 577 -7.99 -21.56 12.40
C GLY A 577 -9.46 -21.94 12.62
N ALA A 578 -9.88 -22.15 13.88
CA ALA A 578 -11.28 -22.42 14.19
C ALA A 578 -12.23 -21.28 13.80
N PHE A 579 -11.80 -20.03 14.04
CA PHE A 579 -12.54 -18.85 13.63
C PHE A 579 -12.72 -18.79 12.10
N VAL A 580 -11.64 -18.97 11.35
CA VAL A 580 -11.68 -18.94 9.88
C VAL A 580 -12.50 -20.11 9.33
N GLY A 581 -12.39 -21.30 9.93
CA GLY A 581 -13.20 -22.46 9.59
C GLY A 581 -14.70 -22.24 9.78
N ALA A 582 -15.09 -21.67 10.93
CA ALA A 582 -16.47 -21.29 11.21
C ALA A 582 -16.97 -20.21 10.23
N MET A 583 -16.13 -19.22 9.93
CA MET A 583 -16.43 -18.16 8.98
C MET A 583 -16.67 -18.70 7.56
N ILE A 584 -15.80 -19.58 7.06
CA ILE A 584 -15.94 -20.22 5.75
C ILE A 584 -17.23 -21.06 5.71
N LEU A 585 -17.51 -21.83 6.76
CA LEU A 585 -18.72 -22.65 6.86
C LEU A 585 -20.00 -21.78 6.79
N MET A 586 -20.06 -20.69 7.56
CA MET A 586 -21.21 -19.79 7.58
C MET A 586 -21.41 -19.06 6.25
N ARG A 587 -20.30 -18.76 5.55
CA ARG A 587 -20.30 -18.10 4.25
C ARG A 587 -20.78 -19.04 3.13
N LEU A 588 -20.21 -20.25 3.04
CA LEU A 588 -20.43 -21.17 1.92
C LEU A 588 -21.54 -22.19 2.17
N ASN A 589 -22.12 -22.22 3.38
CA ASN A 589 -23.07 -23.24 3.84
C ASN A 589 -22.57 -24.70 3.66
N SER A 590 -21.24 -24.85 3.52
CA SER A 590 -20.59 -26.13 3.26
C SER A 590 -19.11 -26.05 3.62
N VAL A 591 -18.51 -27.20 3.93
CA VAL A 591 -17.09 -27.32 4.24
C VAL A 591 -16.58 -28.71 3.87
N GLN A 592 -15.37 -28.76 3.31
CA GLN A 592 -14.72 -30.00 2.88
C GLN A 592 -13.65 -30.43 3.88
N ALA A 593 -13.45 -31.74 4.03
CA ALA A 593 -12.46 -32.32 4.95
C ALA A 593 -11.01 -31.89 4.66
N GLN A 594 -10.71 -31.61 3.39
CA GLN A 594 -9.41 -31.12 2.93
C GLN A 594 -9.29 -29.59 2.94
N GLN A 595 -10.29 -28.86 3.43
CA GLN A 595 -10.22 -27.40 3.49
C GLN A 595 -9.00 -26.97 4.33
N GLY A 596 -8.18 -26.08 3.78
CA GLY A 596 -6.97 -25.61 4.43
C GLY A 596 -5.70 -26.40 4.11
N ASP A 597 -5.79 -27.50 3.35
CA ASP A 597 -4.61 -28.20 2.83
C ASP A 597 -3.77 -27.27 1.92
N GLY A 598 -2.49 -27.08 2.25
CA GLY A 598 -1.58 -26.20 1.51
C GLY A 598 -1.68 -24.73 1.90
N GLN A 599 -2.77 -24.32 2.58
CA GLN A 599 -2.93 -22.94 3.04
C GLN A 599 -1.99 -22.61 4.20
N GLU A 600 -1.48 -23.61 4.93
CA GLU A 600 -0.44 -23.41 5.94
C GLU A 600 0.81 -22.70 5.37
N PHE A 601 1.18 -23.03 4.13
CA PHE A 601 2.30 -22.36 3.45
C PHE A 601 1.92 -20.96 2.99
N GLU A 602 0.68 -20.76 2.50
CA GLU A 602 0.19 -19.42 2.13
C GLU A 602 0.22 -18.47 3.33
N TYR A 603 -0.19 -18.92 4.52
CA TYR A 603 -0.17 -18.11 5.74
C TYR A 603 1.26 -17.72 6.15
N ILE A 604 2.21 -18.67 6.06
CA ILE A 604 3.62 -18.41 6.35
C ILE A 604 4.20 -17.45 5.31
N ILE A 605 3.91 -17.65 4.02
CA ILE A 605 4.38 -16.79 2.94
C ILE A 605 3.86 -15.36 3.14
N ALA A 606 2.57 -15.18 3.44
CA ALA A 606 1.99 -13.87 3.75
C ALA A 606 2.74 -13.17 4.90
N ALA A 607 3.02 -13.90 5.99
CA ALA A 607 3.79 -13.37 7.12
C ALA A 607 5.24 -13.01 6.74
N VAL A 608 5.93 -13.85 5.96
CA VAL A 608 7.31 -13.60 5.51
C VAL A 608 7.38 -12.42 4.53
N VAL A 609 6.49 -12.36 3.55
CA VAL A 609 6.35 -11.24 2.61
C VAL A 609 6.04 -9.95 3.38
N GLY A 610 5.24 -10.06 4.44
CA GLY A 610 4.96 -9.02 5.41
C GLY A 610 6.14 -8.60 6.30
N GLY A 611 7.31 -9.23 6.19
CA GLY A 611 8.53 -8.82 6.89
C GLY A 611 8.86 -9.58 8.18
N ASN A 612 8.18 -10.68 8.46
CA ASN A 612 8.50 -11.50 9.63
C ASN A 612 9.73 -12.38 9.38
N LEU A 613 10.65 -12.40 10.34
CA LEU A 613 11.79 -13.30 10.28
C LEU A 613 11.38 -14.72 10.65
N MET A 614 11.83 -15.68 9.83
CA MET A 614 11.69 -17.10 10.10
C MET A 614 12.43 -17.56 11.36
N THR A 615 13.46 -16.81 11.78
CA THR A 615 14.24 -17.10 12.99
C THR A 615 13.58 -16.61 14.28
N GLY A 616 12.52 -15.79 14.18
CA GLY A 616 11.90 -15.12 15.33
C GLY A 616 12.60 -13.83 15.76
N GLY A 617 11.99 -13.14 16.74
CA GLY A 617 12.52 -11.94 17.37
C GLY A 617 12.29 -10.63 16.59
N TYR A 618 11.77 -10.70 15.36
CA TYR A 618 11.44 -9.52 14.55
C TYR A 618 10.28 -9.80 13.58
N GLY A 619 9.36 -8.83 13.46
CA GLY A 619 8.26 -8.90 12.51
C GLY A 619 7.16 -7.87 12.81
N SER A 620 6.12 -7.90 11.99
CA SER A 620 5.01 -6.95 12.01
C SER A 620 3.70 -7.66 11.69
N VAL A 621 2.71 -7.55 12.58
CA VAL A 621 1.36 -8.08 12.34
C VAL A 621 0.66 -7.33 11.20
N ILE A 622 0.84 -6.01 11.13
CA ILE A 622 0.30 -5.21 10.04
C ILE A 622 0.97 -5.60 8.72
N GLY A 623 2.28 -5.85 8.76
CA GLY A 623 3.03 -6.36 7.64
C GLY A 623 2.49 -7.69 7.13
N ALA A 624 2.36 -8.67 8.01
CA ALA A 624 1.81 -9.99 7.69
C ALA A 624 0.36 -9.95 7.20
N SER A 625 -0.42 -8.97 7.65
CA SER A 625 -1.77 -8.74 7.13
C SER A 625 -1.76 -8.12 5.72
N LEU A 626 -0.70 -7.41 5.30
CA LEU A 626 -0.63 -6.77 3.99
C LEU A 626 0.08 -7.63 2.93
N GLY A 627 1.04 -8.45 3.36
CA GLY A 627 1.70 -9.48 2.54
C GLY A 627 0.75 -10.60 2.21
#